data_AF-A0A529VU41-F1
#
_entry.id   AF-A0A529VU41-F1
#
_cell.length_a   1.000
_cell.length_b   1.000
_cell.length_c   1.000
_cell.angle_alpha   90.00
_cell.angle_beta   90.00
_cell.angle_gamma   90.00
#
_symmetry.space_group_name_H-M   'P 1'
#
loop_
_entity.id
_entity.type
_entity.pdbx_description
1 polymer ?
#
loop_
_entity_poly.entity_id
_entity_poly.type
_entity_poly.pdbx_seq_one_letter_code
_entity_poly.pdbx_strand_id
1 'polypeptide(L)'
;HMTVMALAADVQGLNRSLSDITAELSRMSIVPVRETLNTELAFWAQLPGNFSYIARRALISSLNFAGLFSGHNFPSGQREGLHWKRPIALLETTSQTAYYFNFHVHDVGHFTVFGPTGSGKTVVLSFLMAQAMRISPRPRCVYFDYMRGAELFIRALGGRYEVMEPMQATG
;
A
#
# COMPACT_ATOMS: atom_id res chain seq x y z
N HIS A 1 -10.85 10.39 20.63
CA HIS A 1 -12.12 9.92 21.21
C HIS A 1 -12.27 8.46 20.84
N MET A 2 -12.42 7.58 21.82
CA MET A 2 -12.54 6.13 21.61
C MET A 2 -13.84 5.67 22.27
N THR A 3 -14.74 5.11 21.49
CA THR A 3 -16.00 4.52 21.94
C THR A 3 -16.11 3.12 21.35
N VAL A 4 -16.51 2.15 22.16
CA VAL A 4 -16.75 0.78 21.71
C VAL A 4 -18.24 0.48 21.89
N MET A 5 -18.92 0.14 20.79
CA MET A 5 -20.32 -0.23 20.83
C MET A 5 -20.45 -1.74 20.94
N ALA A 6 -21.00 -2.21 22.06
CA ALA A 6 -21.36 -3.61 22.23
C ALA A 6 -22.77 -3.85 21.68
N LEU A 7 -22.92 -4.84 20.80
CA LEU A 7 -24.20 -5.28 20.26
C LEU A 7 -24.42 -6.74 20.64
N ALA A 8 -25.64 -7.07 21.10
CA ALA A 8 -26.05 -8.44 21.41
C ALA A 8 -27.55 -8.61 21.18
N ALA A 9 -27.98 -9.86 20.96
CA ALA A 9 -29.39 -10.19 20.71
C ALA A 9 -30.28 -10.10 21.97
N ASP A 10 -29.68 -10.18 23.16
CA ASP A 10 -30.36 -10.11 24.44
C ASP A 10 -29.52 -9.41 25.52
N VAL A 11 -30.16 -9.13 26.66
CA VAL A 11 -29.55 -8.40 27.79
C VAL A 11 -28.42 -9.21 28.45
N GLN A 12 -28.53 -10.54 28.51
CA GLN A 12 -27.48 -11.38 29.10
C GLN A 12 -26.21 -11.37 28.24
N GLY A 13 -26.36 -11.51 26.92
CA GLY A 13 -25.28 -11.41 25.95
C GLY A 13 -24.64 -10.03 25.93
N LEU A 14 -25.43 -8.96 26.08
CA LEU A 14 -24.90 -7.60 26.17
C LEU A 14 -24.03 -7.42 27.42
N ASN A 15 -24.49 -7.90 28.58
CA ASN A 15 -23.73 -7.81 29.83
C ASN A 15 -22.42 -8.60 29.77
N ARG A 16 -22.42 -9.76 29.10
CA ARG A 16 -21.20 -10.55 28.86
C ARG A 16 -20.22 -9.77 27.98
N SER A 17 -20.69 -9.25 26.85
CA SER A 17 -19.88 -8.45 25.92
C SER A 17 -19.27 -7.22 26.60
N LEU A 18 -20.06 -6.50 27.42
CA LEU A 18 -19.56 -5.37 28.20
C LEU A 18 -18.48 -5.77 29.20
N SER A 19 -18.64 -6.93 29.85
CA SER A 19 -17.65 -7.46 30.79
C SER A 19 -16.34 -7.80 30.08
N ASP A 20 -16.41 -8.46 28.91
CA ASP A 20 -15.24 -8.83 28.11
C ASP A 20 -14.49 -7.60 27.59
N ILE A 21 -15.21 -6.61 27.04
CA ILE A 21 -14.63 -5.33 26.60
C ILE A 21 -13.95 -4.62 27.77
N THR A 22 -14.61 -4.58 28.93
CA THR A 22 -14.08 -3.92 30.13
C THR A 22 -12.81 -4.60 30.63
N ALA A 23 -12.78 -5.94 30.63
CA ALA A 23 -11.62 -6.73 31.01
C ALA A 23 -10.44 -6.47 30.06
N GLU A 24 -10.67 -6.47 28.74
CA GLU A 24 -9.61 -6.28 27.75
C GLU A 24 -9.04 -4.86 27.77
N LEU A 25 -9.89 -3.84 27.93
CA LEU A 25 -9.43 -2.46 28.09
C LEU A 25 -8.63 -2.28 29.38
N SER A 26 -9.08 -2.88 30.48
CA SER A 26 -8.35 -2.86 31.76
C SER A 26 -7.00 -3.57 31.65
N ARG A 27 -6.91 -4.67 30.90
CA ARG A 27 -5.65 -5.37 30.60
C ARG A 27 -4.63 -4.48 29.88
N MET A 28 -5.11 -3.56 29.04
CA MET A 28 -4.31 -2.53 28.37
C MET A 28 -4.07 -1.28 29.23
N SER A 29 -4.40 -1.31 30.53
CA SER A 29 -4.34 -0.15 31.44
C SER A 29 -5.22 1.03 31.01
N ILE A 30 -6.27 0.78 30.25
CA ILE A 30 -7.30 1.75 29.90
C ILE A 30 -8.42 1.62 30.92
N VAL A 31 -8.90 2.73 31.48
CA VAL A 31 -10.05 2.77 32.39
C VAL A 31 -11.31 3.07 31.59
N PRO A 32 -12.12 2.06 31.20
CA PRO A 32 -13.37 2.30 30.50
C PRO A 32 -14.44 2.86 31.44
N VAL A 33 -15.37 3.62 30.88
CA VAL A 33 -16.58 4.07 31.56
C VAL A 33 -17.77 3.70 30.69
N ARG A 34 -18.80 3.10 31.29
CA ARG A 34 -20.06 2.84 30.60
C ARG A 34 -20.75 4.17 30.32
N GLU A 35 -20.92 4.49 29.04
CA GLU A 35 -21.68 5.68 28.63
C GLU A 35 -23.18 5.45 28.84
N THR A 36 -23.88 6.48 29.33
CA THR A 36 -25.30 6.44 29.66
C THR A 36 -26.01 7.66 29.09
N LEU A 37 -25.61 8.85 29.54
CA LEU A 37 -26.22 10.13 29.14
C LEU A 37 -26.02 10.44 27.65
N ASN A 38 -24.83 10.16 27.10
CA ASN A 38 -24.51 10.49 25.72
C ASN A 38 -24.60 9.28 24.79
N THR A 39 -25.42 8.27 25.13
CA THR A 39 -25.48 7.02 24.35
C THR A 39 -25.82 7.26 22.88
N GLU A 40 -26.80 8.12 22.60
CA GLU A 40 -27.17 8.46 21.22
C GLU A 40 -26.06 9.23 20.49
N LEU A 41 -25.46 10.23 21.14
CA LEU A 41 -24.34 10.99 20.56
C LEU A 41 -23.14 10.07 20.28
N ALA A 42 -22.83 9.15 21.19
CA ALA A 42 -21.77 8.15 21.04
C ALA A 42 -22.08 7.13 19.92
N PHE A 43 -23.34 6.83 19.65
CA PHE A 43 -23.75 6.06 18.48
C PHE A 43 -23.44 6.81 17.19
N TRP A 44 -23.94 8.05 17.05
CA TRP A 44 -23.74 8.83 15.83
C TRP A 44 -22.29 9.23 15.57
N ALA A 45 -21.49 9.42 16.61
CA ALA A 45 -20.07 9.74 16.53
C ALA A 45 -19.20 8.62 15.95
N GLN A 46 -19.71 7.38 15.85
CA GLN A 46 -19.00 6.26 15.23
C GLN A 46 -18.96 6.35 13.70
N LEU A 47 -19.85 7.14 13.09
CA LEU A 47 -19.89 7.29 11.64
C LEU A 47 -18.80 8.27 11.15
N PRO A 48 -18.11 7.97 10.03
CA PRO A 48 -17.13 8.88 9.46
C PRO A 48 -17.72 10.28 9.19
N GLY A 49 -16.99 11.33 9.58
CA GLY A 49 -17.41 12.72 9.36
C GLY A 49 -18.33 13.31 10.45
N ASN A 50 -18.91 12.48 11.32
CA ASN A 50 -19.83 12.91 12.39
C ASN A 50 -19.11 13.41 13.65
N PHE A 51 -17.97 14.08 13.50
CA PHE A 51 -17.14 14.52 14.62
C PHE A 51 -17.85 15.52 15.55
N SER A 52 -18.89 16.22 15.08
CA SER A 52 -19.74 17.12 15.87
C SER A 52 -20.46 16.40 17.03
N TYR A 53 -20.76 15.11 16.88
CA TYR A 53 -21.45 14.31 17.90
C TYR A 53 -20.51 13.77 18.99
N ILE A 54 -19.19 13.99 18.88
CA ILE A 54 -18.24 13.57 19.91
C ILE A 54 -18.46 14.41 21.18
N ALA A 55 -19.20 13.86 22.14
CA ALA A 55 -19.55 14.53 23.40
C ALA A 55 -18.34 14.73 24.33
N ARG A 56 -17.44 13.74 24.39
CA ARG A 56 -16.21 13.78 25.21
C ARG A 56 -14.99 14.01 24.34
N ARG A 57 -14.80 15.24 23.89
CA ARG A 57 -13.55 15.69 23.27
C ARG A 57 -12.51 15.92 24.36
N ALA A 58 -11.37 15.27 24.24
CA ALA A 58 -10.22 15.49 25.09
C ALA A 58 -9.02 15.80 24.21
N LEU A 59 -8.24 16.80 24.60
CA LEU A 59 -6.90 16.98 24.05
C LEU A 59 -6.01 15.86 24.59
N ILE A 60 -5.20 15.28 23.71
CA ILE A 60 -4.14 14.35 24.09
C ILE A 60 -2.80 15.08 23.95
N SER A 61 -1.84 14.77 24.82
CA SER A 61 -0.49 15.30 24.68
C SER A 61 0.15 14.76 23.39
N SER A 62 1.09 15.51 22.82
CA SER A 62 1.85 15.04 21.65
C SER A 62 2.58 13.71 21.92
N LEU A 63 3.00 13.47 23.16
CA LEU A 63 3.62 12.21 23.59
C LEU A 63 2.62 11.04 23.57
N ASN A 64 1.42 11.24 24.11
CA ASN A 64 0.36 10.22 24.07
C ASN A 64 -0.11 9.99 22.63
N PHE A 65 -0.17 11.03 21.81
CA PHE A 65 -0.44 10.89 20.38
C PHE A 65 0.63 10.04 19.69
N ALA A 66 1.93 10.30 19.93
CA ALA A 66 3.01 9.51 19.35
C ALA A 66 2.93 8.02 19.74
N GLY A 67 2.51 7.70 20.98
CA GLY A 67 2.29 6.32 21.43
C GLY A 67 1.04 5.65 20.85
N LEU A 68 0.00 6.42 20.53
CA LEU A 68 -1.25 5.94 19.91
C LEU A 68 -1.19 5.94 18.37
N PHE A 69 -0.22 6.65 17.80
CA PHE A 69 -0.05 6.75 16.36
C PHE A 69 0.62 5.48 15.85
N SER A 70 -0.15 4.62 15.18
CA SER A 70 0.41 3.52 14.38
C SER A 70 1.20 4.12 13.21
N GLY A 71 2.49 4.42 13.44
CA GLY A 71 3.43 4.85 12.41
C GLY A 71 3.89 3.71 11.50
N HIS A 72 3.42 2.49 11.73
CA HIS A 72 3.65 1.34 10.86
C HIS A 72 2.80 1.48 9.59
N ASN A 73 3.28 2.27 8.65
CA ASN A 73 2.76 2.25 7.30
C ASN A 73 3.77 1.52 6.40
N PHE A 74 3.25 0.87 5.36
CA PHE A 74 4.11 0.26 4.37
C PHE A 74 4.78 1.37 3.54
N PRO A 75 6.02 1.18 3.08
CA PRO A 75 6.63 2.13 2.15
C PRO A 75 5.65 2.37 1.01
N SER A 76 5.34 3.64 0.71
CA SER A 76 4.45 4.02 -0.38
C SER A 76 5.20 4.34 -1.66
N GLY A 77 6.53 4.24 -1.66
CA GLY A 77 7.39 4.68 -2.76
C GLY A 77 7.49 6.20 -2.83
N GLN A 78 7.86 6.73 -4.00
CA GLN A 78 8.11 8.17 -4.20
C GLN A 78 7.18 8.72 -5.30
N ARG A 79 6.53 9.85 -5.02
CA ARG A 79 5.59 10.51 -5.95
C ARG A 79 6.16 11.76 -6.61
N GLU A 80 7.02 12.47 -5.91
CA GLU A 80 7.55 13.78 -6.30
C GLU A 80 9.08 13.75 -6.29
N GLY A 81 9.72 14.69 -6.99
CA GLY A 81 11.19 14.73 -7.09
C GLY A 81 11.79 13.53 -7.83
N LEU A 82 11.02 12.93 -8.76
CA LEU A 82 11.41 11.74 -9.50
C LEU A 82 12.33 12.07 -10.67
N HIS A 83 13.33 11.21 -10.91
CA HIS A 83 14.27 11.36 -12.03
C HIS A 83 13.56 11.47 -13.39
N TRP A 84 12.52 10.65 -13.61
CA TRP A 84 11.69 10.69 -14.82
C TRP A 84 10.38 11.49 -14.65
N LYS A 85 10.30 12.33 -13.61
CA LYS A 85 9.19 13.27 -13.35
C LYS A 85 7.78 12.65 -13.20
N ARG A 86 7.68 11.32 -13.18
CA ARG A 86 6.43 10.58 -12.94
C ARG A 86 6.72 9.16 -12.44
N PRO A 87 5.81 8.58 -11.64
CA PRO A 87 5.89 7.17 -11.26
C PRO A 87 5.82 6.26 -12.49
N ILE A 88 6.59 5.17 -12.45
CA ILE A 88 6.57 4.16 -13.51
C ILE A 88 5.30 3.33 -13.41
N ALA A 89 5.01 2.82 -12.22
CA ALA A 89 3.82 2.00 -11.98
C ALA A 89 3.25 2.27 -10.60
N LEU A 90 1.95 2.02 -10.47
CA LEU A 90 1.28 1.87 -9.18
C LEU A 90 1.18 0.37 -8.91
N LEU A 91 1.80 -0.08 -7.83
CA LEU A 91 1.76 -1.46 -7.37
C LEU A 91 1.00 -1.53 -6.04
N GLU A 92 0.58 -2.72 -5.64
CA GLU A 92 -0.09 -2.97 -4.37
C GLU A 92 0.92 -3.47 -3.34
N THR A 93 0.89 -2.91 -2.12
CA THR A 93 1.67 -3.43 -0.99
C THR A 93 0.98 -4.65 -0.38
N THR A 94 1.67 -5.39 0.49
CA THR A 94 1.05 -6.50 1.24
C THR A 94 -0.10 -6.08 2.16
N SER A 95 -0.27 -4.78 2.40
CA SER A 95 -1.38 -4.22 3.18
C SER A 95 -2.43 -3.52 2.34
N GLN A 96 -2.49 -3.85 1.04
CA GLN A 96 -3.49 -3.34 0.11
C GLN A 96 -3.44 -1.81 -0.05
N THR A 97 -2.26 -1.23 0.15
CA THR A 97 -2.02 0.21 -0.07
C THR A 97 -1.23 0.44 -1.36
N ALA A 98 -1.27 1.68 -1.84
CA ALA A 98 -0.58 2.09 -3.06
C ALA A 98 0.95 2.19 -2.87
N TYR A 99 1.71 1.57 -3.79
CA TYR A 99 3.15 1.71 -3.94
C TYR A 99 3.52 2.37 -5.28
N TYR A 100 4.06 3.58 -5.23
CA TYR A 100 4.52 4.34 -6.39
C TYR A 100 5.94 3.90 -6.77
N PHE A 101 6.01 2.89 -7.64
CA PHE A 101 7.28 2.31 -8.10
C PHE A 101 8.02 3.23 -9.07
N ASN A 102 9.33 3.34 -8.83
CA ASN A 102 10.29 4.03 -9.68
C ASN A 102 11.60 3.23 -9.73
N PHE A 103 12.32 3.28 -10.85
CA PHE A 103 13.62 2.61 -10.96
C PHE A 103 14.71 3.30 -10.14
N HIS A 104 14.63 4.62 -10.01
CA HIS A 104 15.76 5.43 -9.53
C HIS A 104 15.67 5.65 -8.02
N VAL A 105 16.80 5.43 -7.35
CA VAL A 105 17.11 6.03 -6.07
C VAL A 105 18.13 7.12 -6.35
N HIS A 106 17.75 8.37 -6.13
CA HIS A 106 18.44 9.54 -6.67
C HIS A 106 18.55 9.49 -8.20
N ASP A 107 19.74 9.32 -8.75
CA ASP A 107 20.03 9.20 -10.18
C ASP A 107 20.40 7.77 -10.62
N VAL A 108 20.40 6.79 -9.70
CA VAL A 108 20.81 5.41 -9.97
C VAL A 108 19.59 4.48 -10.10
N GLY A 109 19.46 3.82 -11.26
CA GLY A 109 18.27 3.05 -11.65
C GLY A 109 18.37 1.51 -11.61
N HIS A 110 19.29 0.94 -10.83
CA HIS A 110 19.52 -0.52 -10.83
C HIS A 110 18.47 -1.27 -10.00
N PHE A 111 17.92 -2.34 -10.56
CA PHE A 111 17.01 -3.24 -9.85
C PHE A 111 17.17 -4.67 -10.35
N THR A 112 16.78 -5.63 -9.51
CA THR A 112 16.82 -7.06 -9.83
C THR A 112 15.49 -7.70 -9.47
N VAL A 113 15.03 -8.63 -10.31
CA VAL A 113 13.79 -9.39 -10.09
C VAL A 113 14.15 -10.87 -9.91
N PHE A 114 13.79 -11.43 -8.76
CA PHE A 114 14.01 -12.85 -8.44
C PHE A 114 12.70 -13.64 -8.42
N GLY A 115 12.77 -14.93 -8.73
CA GLY A 115 11.63 -15.84 -8.68
C GLY A 115 11.87 -17.13 -9.47
N PRO A 116 11.16 -18.23 -9.16
CA PRO A 116 11.28 -19.49 -9.89
C PRO A 116 10.73 -19.37 -11.33
N THR A 117 11.04 -20.34 -12.19
CA THR A 117 10.44 -20.41 -13.54
C THR A 117 8.91 -20.49 -13.43
N GLY A 118 8.21 -19.76 -14.29
CA GLY A 118 6.74 -19.67 -14.25
C GLY A 118 6.16 -18.64 -13.28
N SER A 119 6.97 -17.98 -12.44
CA SER A 119 6.48 -17.00 -11.45
C SER A 119 6.10 -15.63 -12.03
N GLY A 120 6.09 -15.46 -13.36
CA GLY A 120 5.73 -14.20 -14.00
C GLY A 120 6.84 -13.13 -14.09
N LYS A 121 8.12 -13.48 -13.86
CA LYS A 121 9.24 -12.52 -13.97
C LYS A 121 9.26 -11.75 -15.30
N THR A 122 9.14 -12.47 -16.42
CA THR A 122 9.09 -11.87 -17.76
C THR A 122 7.90 -10.94 -17.92
N VAL A 123 6.74 -11.30 -17.35
CA VAL A 123 5.53 -10.46 -17.38
C VAL A 123 5.79 -9.15 -16.62
N VAL A 124 6.37 -9.21 -15.43
CA VAL A 124 6.70 -8.02 -14.63
C VAL A 124 7.72 -7.14 -15.35
N LEU A 125 8.78 -7.72 -15.90
CA LEU A 125 9.81 -6.96 -16.64
C LEU A 125 9.23 -6.28 -17.89
N SER A 126 8.44 -7.00 -18.69
CA SER A 126 7.76 -6.45 -19.86
C SER A 126 6.76 -5.36 -19.46
N PHE A 127 5.99 -5.55 -18.39
CA PHE A 127 5.09 -4.53 -17.87
C PHE A 127 5.85 -3.26 -17.50
N LEU A 128 6.91 -3.37 -16.68
CA LEU A 128 7.71 -2.23 -16.25
C LEU A 128 8.38 -1.52 -17.42
N MET A 129 8.87 -2.26 -18.41
CA MET A 129 9.42 -1.71 -19.65
C MET A 129 8.36 -0.93 -20.44
N ALA A 130 7.17 -1.49 -20.64
CA ALA A 130 6.08 -0.82 -21.33
C ALA A 130 5.68 0.48 -20.62
N GLN A 131 5.63 0.46 -19.28
CA GLN A 131 5.36 1.66 -18.50
C GLN A 131 6.45 2.73 -18.68
N ALA A 132 7.72 2.32 -18.77
CA ALA A 132 8.86 3.21 -19.02
C ALA A 132 8.80 3.86 -20.42
N MET A 133 8.23 3.17 -21.43
CA MET A 133 8.08 3.73 -22.78
C MET A 133 7.11 4.93 -22.85
N ARG A 134 6.36 5.22 -21.78
CA ARG A 134 5.49 6.41 -21.66
C ARG A 134 6.23 7.68 -21.21
N ILE A 135 7.50 7.57 -20.83
CA ILE A 135 8.32 8.72 -20.42
C ILE A 135 8.66 9.57 -21.65
N SER A 136 8.75 10.89 -21.47
CA SER A 136 9.18 11.84 -22.49
C SER A 136 10.41 12.63 -22.01
N PRO A 137 11.53 12.63 -22.75
CA PRO A 137 11.76 11.87 -23.98
C PRO A 137 11.77 10.35 -23.72
N ARG A 138 11.40 9.56 -24.75
CA ARG A 138 11.29 8.10 -24.63
C ARG A 138 12.66 7.49 -24.34
N PRO A 139 12.83 6.69 -23.26
CA PRO A 139 14.12 6.10 -22.92
C PRO A 139 14.53 5.05 -23.96
N ARG A 140 15.84 4.96 -24.22
CA ARG A 140 16.41 3.87 -25.00
C ARG A 140 16.43 2.61 -24.15
N CYS A 141 15.93 1.51 -24.69
CA CYS A 141 15.90 0.22 -24.00
C CYS A 141 16.60 -0.84 -24.85
N VAL A 142 17.43 -1.64 -24.19
CA VAL A 142 18.03 -2.85 -24.75
C VAL A 142 17.53 -4.01 -23.89
N TYR A 143 16.98 -5.03 -24.54
CA TYR A 143 16.36 -6.16 -23.87
C TYR A 143 17.07 -7.45 -24.28
N PHE A 144 17.72 -8.11 -23.32
CA PHE A 144 18.34 -9.41 -23.52
C PHE A 144 17.35 -10.49 -23.07
N ASP A 145 17.01 -11.38 -23.99
CA ASP A 145 15.98 -12.39 -23.78
C ASP A 145 16.51 -13.79 -24.08
N TYR A 146 16.22 -14.73 -23.18
CA TYR A 146 16.54 -16.13 -23.36
C TYR A 146 15.27 -16.87 -23.81
N MET A 147 15.36 -17.69 -24.86
CA MET A 147 14.24 -18.46 -25.44
C MET A 147 13.15 -17.64 -26.16
N ARG A 148 13.45 -16.42 -26.62
CA ARG A 148 12.56 -15.61 -27.48
C ARG A 148 11.18 -15.29 -26.89
N GLY A 149 11.02 -15.33 -25.57
CA GLY A 149 9.77 -15.02 -24.89
C GLY A 149 9.33 -13.55 -25.00
N ALA A 150 10.26 -12.63 -25.28
CA ALA A 150 9.98 -11.20 -25.39
C ALA A 150 9.79 -10.69 -26.83
N GLU A 151 10.02 -11.52 -27.86
CA GLU A 151 10.05 -11.06 -29.26
C GLU A 151 8.77 -10.32 -29.66
N LEU A 152 7.60 -10.94 -29.44
CA LEU A 152 6.31 -10.34 -29.78
C LEU A 152 6.09 -9.01 -29.05
N PHE A 153 6.48 -8.95 -27.78
CA PHE A 153 6.38 -7.75 -26.94
C PHE A 153 7.26 -6.61 -27.46
N ILE A 154 8.53 -6.89 -27.79
CA ILE A 154 9.46 -5.91 -28.34
C ILE A 154 8.94 -5.35 -29.67
N ARG A 155 8.48 -6.21 -30.56
CA ARG A 155 7.89 -5.80 -31.85
C ARG A 155 6.64 -4.95 -31.65
N ALA A 156 5.76 -5.31 -30.72
CA ALA A 156 4.56 -4.53 -30.39
C ALA A 156 4.86 -3.12 -29.86
N LEU A 157 6.00 -2.92 -29.19
CA LEU A 157 6.47 -1.60 -28.77
C LEU A 157 7.13 -0.78 -29.90
N GLY A 158 7.18 -1.32 -31.12
CA GLY A 158 7.87 -0.72 -32.27
C GLY A 158 9.39 -0.92 -32.25
N GLY A 159 9.89 -1.85 -31.43
CA GLY A 159 11.31 -2.19 -31.34
C GLY A 159 11.78 -3.15 -32.43
N ARG A 160 13.10 -3.29 -32.55
CA ARG A 160 13.76 -4.32 -33.36
C ARG A 160 14.16 -5.49 -32.47
N TYR A 161 14.00 -6.70 -32.96
CA TYR A 161 14.39 -7.93 -32.27
C TYR A 161 15.29 -8.74 -33.21
N GLU A 162 16.49 -9.05 -32.73
CA GLU A 162 17.49 -9.81 -33.47
C GLU A 162 17.90 -11.03 -32.64
N VAL A 163 18.13 -12.17 -33.30
CA VAL A 163 18.62 -13.39 -32.67
C VAL A 163 20.14 -13.35 -32.70
N MET A 164 20.77 -13.49 -31.53
CA MET A 164 22.23 -13.58 -31.44
C MET A 164 22.67 -15.01 -31.72
N GLU A 165 23.25 -15.23 -32.91
CA GLU A 165 23.89 -16.49 -33.28
C GLU A 165 25.41 -16.40 -33.12
N PRO A 166 26.08 -17.43 -32.56
CA PRO A 166 27.54 -17.45 -32.48
C PRO A 166 28.17 -17.25 -33.86
N MET A 167 29.15 -16.33 -33.93
CA MET A 167 29.92 -16.02 -35.14
C MET A 167 29.14 -15.41 -36.32
N GLN A 168 27.91 -14.95 -36.11
CA GLN A 168 27.23 -14.04 -37.04
C GLN A 168 27.19 -12.63 -36.48
N ALA A 169 27.49 -11.64 -37.32
CA ALA A 169 27.33 -10.24 -36.96
C ALA A 169 25.83 -9.91 -36.86
N THR A 170 25.40 -9.41 -35.72
CA THR A 170 24.09 -8.78 -35.52
C THR A 170 24.21 -7.27 -35.77
N GLY A 171 23.22 -6.69 -36.45
CA GLY A 171 23.23 -5.30 -36.96
C GLY A 171 23.03 -4.20 -35.92
#